data_AF-A0A3L8DG05-F1
#
_entry.id   AF-A0A3L8DG05-F1
#
_cell.length_a   1.000
_cell.length_b   1.000
_cell.length_c   1.000
_cell.angle_alpha   90.00
_cell.angle_beta   90.00
_cell.angle_gamma   90.00
#
_symmetry.space_group_name_H-M   'P 1'
#
loop_
_entity.id
_entity.type
_entity.pdbx_description
1 polymer ?
#
loop_
_entity_poly.entity_id
_entity_poly.type
_entity_poly.pdbx_seq_one_letter_code
_entity_poly.pdbx_strand_id
1 'polypeptide(L)'
;MLKGVTWYTERSISEISLGGLLILVVIRTIQYNMFKMRDKYLHTNCLAALANMSAQFTSLHPYVSQRLLSLFETLAKKHTRLEARIRAEIPAREESVINLTVNLTVNGVANTDAYVTTSVDMIQDLTILEEVLRMMLEIINSCLTHRLAHNPNLIYTLLYKKDVFQPFRTHSAFQDIVQNIDSVINFFSYKLEQKDQSQLGVSQVLATIQQGTLEWPRDRLRKFPELKFKYVEEEQPEEFFIPYVWSVVCQGALLHWSAENIKLFSPNNGEPTIIVC
;
A
#
# COMPACT_ATOMS: atom_id res chain seq x y z
N MET A 1 -11.49 -21.52 -1.05
CA MET A 1 -10.05 -21.45 -0.70
C MET A 1 -9.28 -22.06 -1.85
N LEU A 2 -8.21 -21.41 -2.30
CA LEU A 2 -7.28 -21.92 -3.30
C LEU A 2 -6.27 -22.82 -2.60
N LYS A 3 -5.99 -24.00 -3.17
CA LYS A 3 -5.04 -24.97 -2.63
C LYS A 3 -3.81 -25.05 -3.53
N GLY A 4 -2.62 -25.01 -2.95
CA GLY A 4 -1.37 -25.28 -3.66
C GLY A 4 -1.10 -24.33 -4.84
N VAL A 5 -0.97 -23.03 -4.56
CA VAL A 5 -0.66 -22.01 -5.59
C VAL A 5 0.81 -22.14 -6.02
N THR A 6 1.09 -22.97 -7.02
CA THR A 6 2.46 -23.37 -7.42
C THR A 6 3.29 -22.25 -8.04
N TRP A 7 2.67 -21.29 -8.71
CA TRP A 7 3.37 -20.16 -9.32
C TRP A 7 3.80 -19.10 -8.30
N TYR A 8 3.22 -19.07 -7.09
CA TYR A 8 3.64 -18.16 -6.04
C TYR A 8 4.87 -18.73 -5.32
N THR A 9 6.06 -18.29 -5.73
CA THR A 9 7.33 -18.91 -5.31
C THR A 9 7.95 -18.33 -4.04
N GLU A 10 7.45 -17.21 -3.52
CA GLU A 10 8.05 -16.57 -2.33
C GLU A 10 7.87 -17.39 -1.05
N ARG A 11 6.77 -18.13 -0.95
CA ARG A 11 6.47 -19.00 0.18
C ARG A 11 5.48 -20.06 -0.26
N SER A 12 5.70 -21.31 0.17
CA SER A 12 4.67 -22.35 0.03
C SER A 12 3.45 -21.99 0.89
N ILE A 13 2.31 -21.84 0.23
CA ILE A 13 1.03 -21.52 0.86
C ILE A 13 0.08 -22.68 0.57
N SER A 14 -0.28 -23.41 1.63
CA SER A 14 -1.16 -24.58 1.52
C SER A 14 -2.56 -24.17 1.06
N GLU A 15 -3.19 -23.25 1.80
CA GLU A 15 -4.52 -22.74 1.53
C GLU A 15 -4.60 -21.22 1.73
N ILE A 16 -5.20 -20.53 0.75
CA ILE A 16 -5.40 -19.07 0.82
C ILE A 16 -6.71 -18.67 0.12
N SER A 17 -7.34 -17.59 0.56
CA SER A 17 -8.47 -17.01 -0.15
C SER A 17 -8.01 -16.29 -1.42
N LEU A 18 -8.89 -16.16 -2.42
CA LEU A 18 -8.59 -15.38 -3.62
C LEU A 18 -8.21 -13.93 -3.27
N GLY A 19 -8.97 -13.29 -2.36
CA GLY A 19 -8.66 -11.95 -1.88
C GLY A 19 -7.30 -11.87 -1.17
N GLY A 20 -6.95 -12.87 -0.36
CA GLY A 20 -5.64 -12.95 0.28
C GLY A 20 -4.50 -13.06 -0.75
N LEU A 21 -4.67 -13.89 -1.77
CA LEU A 21 -3.70 -14.03 -2.86
C LEU A 21 -3.56 -12.73 -3.66
N LEU A 22 -4.67 -12.06 -3.96
CA LEU A 22 -4.66 -10.77 -4.66
C LEU A 22 -3.91 -9.70 -3.85
N ILE A 23 -4.13 -9.63 -2.54
CA ILE A 23 -3.38 -8.73 -1.66
C ILE A 23 -1.86 -9.03 -1.73
N LEU A 24 -1.44 -10.30 -1.74
CA LEU A 24 -0.02 -10.65 -1.87
C LEU A 24 0.57 -10.18 -3.20
N VAL A 25 -0.14 -10.40 -4.31
CA VAL A 25 0.29 -9.94 -5.63
C VAL A 25 0.44 -8.43 -5.64
N VAL A 26 -0.58 -7.69 -5.18
CA VAL A 26 -0.54 -6.22 -5.18
C VAL A 26 0.57 -5.69 -4.27
N ILE A 27 0.78 -6.29 -3.08
CA ILE A 27 1.91 -5.92 -2.21
C ILE A 27 3.24 -6.13 -2.93
N ARG A 28 3.42 -7.25 -3.62
CA ARG A 28 4.64 -7.53 -4.39
C ARG A 28 4.83 -6.53 -5.53
N THR A 29 3.76 -6.16 -6.23
CA THR A 29 3.79 -5.14 -7.28
C THR A 29 4.20 -3.77 -6.71
N ILE A 30 3.62 -3.35 -5.58
CA ILE A 30 4.02 -2.11 -4.89
C ILE A 30 5.50 -2.16 -4.50
N GLN A 31 5.98 -3.28 -3.97
CA GLN A 31 7.39 -3.42 -3.59
C GLN A 31 8.31 -3.35 -4.81
N TYR A 32 8.01 -4.13 -5.84
CA TYR A 32 8.80 -4.12 -7.07
C TYR A 32 8.86 -2.74 -7.70
N ASN A 33 7.71 -2.08 -7.81
CA ASN A 33 7.62 -0.74 -8.34
C ASN A 33 8.46 0.26 -7.51
N MET A 34 8.38 0.19 -6.18
CA MET A 34 9.14 1.07 -5.29
C MET A 34 10.67 0.93 -5.42
N PHE A 35 11.16 -0.29 -5.68
CA PHE A 35 12.59 -0.58 -5.71
C PHE A 35 13.20 -0.55 -7.11
N LYS A 36 12.38 -0.71 -8.16
CA LYS A 36 12.88 -0.87 -9.54
C LYS A 36 12.33 0.17 -10.51
N MET A 37 11.01 0.27 -10.62
CA MET A 37 10.37 1.04 -11.70
C MET A 37 10.16 2.52 -11.34
N ARG A 38 9.80 2.80 -10.08
CA ARG A 38 9.45 4.13 -9.55
C ARG A 38 8.30 4.80 -10.33
N ASP A 39 7.36 4.00 -10.79
CA ASP A 39 6.20 4.45 -11.55
C ASP A 39 5.09 4.96 -10.62
N LYS A 40 4.81 6.26 -10.65
CA LYS A 40 3.79 6.90 -9.80
C LYS A 40 2.37 6.39 -10.10
N TYR A 41 2.07 6.13 -11.37
CA TYR A 41 0.75 5.71 -11.81
C TYR A 41 0.44 4.30 -11.28
N LEU A 42 1.39 3.37 -11.45
CA LEU A 42 1.27 2.01 -10.93
C LEU A 42 1.16 1.98 -9.40
N HIS A 43 1.89 2.85 -8.68
CA HIS A 43 1.76 2.98 -7.23
C HIS A 43 0.35 3.39 -6.80
N THR A 44 -0.18 4.43 -7.43
CA THR A 44 -1.51 4.97 -7.13
C THR A 44 -2.59 3.91 -7.36
N ASN A 45 -2.55 3.22 -8.49
CA ASN A 45 -3.52 2.19 -8.84
C ASN A 45 -3.48 0.97 -7.91
N CYS A 46 -2.28 0.49 -7.56
CA CYS A 46 -2.14 -0.63 -6.62
C CYS A 46 -2.69 -0.28 -5.23
N LEU A 47 -2.42 0.94 -4.72
CA LEU A 47 -2.93 1.38 -3.43
C LEU A 47 -4.44 1.60 -3.47
N ALA A 48 -4.97 2.23 -4.52
CA ALA A 48 -6.40 2.42 -4.72
C ALA A 48 -7.16 1.07 -4.73
N ALA A 49 -6.60 0.06 -5.40
CA ALA A 49 -7.17 -1.29 -5.42
C ALA A 49 -7.21 -1.92 -4.02
N LEU A 50 -6.11 -1.85 -3.25
CA LEU A 50 -6.09 -2.35 -1.86
C LEU A 50 -7.06 -1.58 -0.97
N ALA A 51 -7.10 -0.25 -1.11
CA ALA A 51 -7.95 0.64 -0.35
C ALA A 51 -9.43 0.33 -0.57
N ASN A 52 -9.86 0.12 -1.81
CA ASN A 52 -11.22 -0.31 -2.15
C ASN A 52 -11.63 -1.63 -1.49
N MET A 53 -10.69 -2.55 -1.33
CA MET A 53 -10.96 -3.87 -0.75
C MET A 53 -10.89 -3.89 0.78
N SER A 54 -10.21 -2.91 1.39
CA SER A 54 -9.79 -2.92 2.80
C SER A 54 -10.93 -3.12 3.79
N ALA A 55 -12.11 -2.52 3.54
CA ALA A 55 -13.29 -2.64 4.40
C ALA A 55 -13.93 -4.05 4.37
N GLN A 56 -13.52 -4.90 3.43
CA GLN A 56 -14.03 -6.26 3.25
C GLN A 56 -12.99 -7.34 3.56
N PHE A 57 -11.78 -6.95 3.98
CA PHE A 57 -10.77 -7.91 4.42
C PHE A 57 -11.34 -8.75 5.56
N THR A 58 -11.44 -10.06 5.34
CA THR A 58 -12.08 -11.01 6.24
C THR A 58 -11.23 -12.27 6.27
N SER A 59 -10.95 -12.78 7.47
CA SER A 59 -10.14 -13.99 7.66
C SER A 59 -8.80 -13.92 6.93
N LEU A 60 -8.09 -12.78 7.05
CA LEU A 60 -6.78 -12.62 6.43
C LEU A 60 -5.83 -13.74 6.88
N HIS A 61 -5.18 -14.37 5.91
CA HIS A 61 -4.19 -15.41 6.16
C HIS A 61 -3.00 -14.81 6.97
N PRO A 62 -2.37 -15.55 7.90
CA PRO A 62 -1.27 -15.04 8.72
C PRO A 62 -0.15 -14.39 7.90
N TYR A 63 0.23 -15.05 6.80
CA TYR A 63 1.24 -14.51 5.90
C TYR A 63 0.81 -13.21 5.19
N VAL A 64 -0.46 -13.05 4.84
CA VAL A 64 -0.97 -11.81 4.23
C VAL A 64 -0.88 -10.65 5.21
N SER A 65 -1.31 -10.89 6.46
CA SER A 65 -1.20 -9.91 7.55
C SER A 65 0.26 -9.50 7.79
N GLN A 66 1.17 -10.48 7.80
CA GLN A 66 2.61 -10.23 7.92
C GLN A 66 3.15 -9.41 6.74
N ARG A 67 2.78 -9.73 5.50
CA ARG A 67 3.25 -9.00 4.31
C ARG A 67 2.74 -7.57 4.27
N LEU A 68 1.48 -7.32 4.66
CA LEU A 68 0.89 -5.99 4.74
C LEU A 68 1.70 -5.09 5.69
N LEU A 69 1.95 -5.57 6.91
CA LEU A 69 2.73 -4.83 7.90
C LEU A 69 4.22 -4.71 7.52
N SER A 70 4.78 -5.72 6.86
CA SER A 70 6.18 -5.68 6.41
C SER A 70 6.41 -4.68 5.27
N LEU A 71 5.41 -4.46 4.42
CA LEU A 71 5.42 -3.38 3.44
C LEU A 71 5.45 -2.02 4.16
N PHE A 72 4.53 -1.79 5.11
CA PHE A 72 4.52 -0.57 5.92
C PHE A 72 5.87 -0.34 6.62
N GLU A 73 6.41 -1.35 7.31
CA GLU A 73 7.70 -1.25 8.00
C GLU A 73 8.85 -0.87 7.07
N THR A 74 8.84 -1.40 5.85
CA THR A 74 9.87 -1.11 4.83
C THR A 74 9.78 0.33 4.36
N LEU A 75 8.56 0.82 4.09
CA LEU A 75 8.30 2.21 3.73
C LEU A 75 8.65 3.16 4.87
N ALA A 76 8.31 2.79 6.11
CA ALA A 76 8.61 3.55 7.31
C ALA A 76 10.12 3.73 7.50
N LYS A 77 10.89 2.64 7.38
CA LYS A 77 12.35 2.68 7.44
C LYS A 77 12.96 3.54 6.33
N LYS A 78 12.37 3.52 5.12
CA LYS A 78 12.80 4.38 4.02
C LYS A 78 12.51 5.85 4.33
N HIS A 79 11.34 6.15 4.91
CA HIS A 79 10.91 7.50 5.28
C HIS A 79 11.85 8.09 6.32
N THR A 80 12.09 7.40 7.44
CA THR A 80 13.01 7.86 8.49
C THR A 80 14.42 8.12 7.95
N ARG A 81 14.91 7.26 7.03
CA ARG A 81 16.23 7.45 6.40
C ARG A 81 16.28 8.67 5.49
N LEU A 82 15.23 8.91 4.71
CA LEU A 82 15.15 10.05 3.79
C LEU A 82 14.99 11.36 4.58
N GLU A 83 14.13 11.37 5.60
CA GLU A 83 13.96 12.52 6.51
C GLU A 83 15.28 12.90 7.19
N ALA A 84 16.02 11.90 7.69
CA ALA A 84 17.34 12.14 8.31
C ALA A 84 18.37 12.71 7.32
N ARG A 85 18.35 12.30 6.05
CA ARG A 85 19.23 12.85 5.00
C ARG A 85 18.89 14.30 4.69
N ILE A 86 17.60 14.59 4.48
CA ILE A 86 17.10 15.95 4.25
C ILE A 86 17.49 16.86 5.43
N ARG A 87 17.31 16.39 6.67
CA ARG A 87 17.73 17.12 7.87
C ARG A 87 19.25 17.20 8.07
N ALA A 88 20.06 16.36 7.43
CA ALA A 88 21.51 16.50 7.48
C ALA A 88 22.03 17.49 6.41
N GLU A 89 21.36 17.55 5.25
CA GLU A 89 21.81 18.32 4.10
C GLU A 89 21.27 19.76 4.07
N ILE A 90 20.09 20.02 4.63
CA ILE A 90 19.43 21.34 4.61
C ILE A 90 19.91 22.29 5.76
N PRO A 91 20.06 21.85 7.02
CA PRO A 91 20.46 22.73 8.13
C PRO A 91 21.94 23.13 8.13
N ALA A 92 22.80 22.43 7.38
CA ALA A 92 24.22 22.77 7.29
C ALA A 92 24.49 24.08 6.50
N ARG A 93 23.46 24.70 5.91
CA ARG A 93 23.57 25.87 5.01
C ARG A 93 22.40 26.85 5.12
N GLU A 94 21.86 27.07 6.32
CA GLU A 94 20.74 28.00 6.58
C GLU A 94 20.98 29.45 6.12
N GLU A 95 22.19 29.85 5.71
CA GLU A 95 22.43 31.19 5.17
C GLU A 95 22.02 31.41 3.70
N SER A 96 21.65 30.38 2.91
CA SER A 96 21.42 30.60 1.46
C SER A 96 20.06 30.19 0.87
N VAL A 97 19.18 29.50 1.60
CA VAL A 97 17.98 28.90 0.99
C VAL A 97 16.73 29.80 1.05
N ILE A 98 16.62 30.68 2.05
CA ILE A 98 15.42 31.55 2.22
C ILE A 98 15.27 32.57 1.07
N ASN A 99 16.34 32.89 0.34
CA ASN A 99 16.30 33.83 -0.79
C ASN A 99 15.87 33.20 -2.13
N LEU A 100 15.74 31.87 -2.25
CA LEU A 100 15.43 31.23 -3.55
C LEU A 100 13.94 31.12 -3.87
N THR A 101 13.07 31.03 -2.86
CA THR A 101 11.63 30.90 -3.10
C THR A 101 10.97 32.23 -3.51
N VAL A 102 11.64 33.36 -3.32
CA VAL A 102 11.10 34.70 -3.60
C VAL A 102 11.49 35.23 -5.00
N ASN A 103 12.52 34.68 -5.65
CA ASN A 103 13.01 35.22 -6.94
C ASN A 103 12.50 34.50 -8.20
N LEU A 104 11.63 33.49 -8.09
CA LEU A 104 11.12 32.72 -9.23
C LEU A 104 10.06 33.45 -10.11
N THR A 105 9.76 34.74 -9.86
CA THR A 105 8.76 35.48 -10.65
C THR A 105 9.29 36.67 -11.45
N VAL A 106 10.60 36.91 -11.55
CA VAL A 106 11.10 38.01 -12.40
C VAL A 106 12.33 37.60 -13.20
N ASN A 107 12.09 37.41 -14.51
CA ASN A 107 13.06 37.29 -15.61
C ASN A 107 13.72 35.93 -15.82
N GLY A 108 13.19 35.20 -16.81
CA GLY A 108 13.71 33.92 -17.27
C GLY A 108 15.11 34.01 -17.85
N VAL A 109 16.04 33.27 -17.24
CA VAL A 109 16.93 32.27 -17.84
C VAL A 109 17.27 31.31 -16.70
N ALA A 110 16.65 30.13 -16.65
CA ALA A 110 16.81 29.20 -15.54
C ALA A 110 18.08 28.34 -15.70
N ASN A 111 19.21 28.83 -15.20
CA ASN A 111 20.26 27.94 -14.70
C ASN A 111 19.85 27.52 -13.29
N THR A 112 18.93 26.55 -13.20
CA THR A 112 18.61 25.93 -11.91
C THR A 112 19.85 25.16 -11.46
N ASP A 113 20.52 25.65 -10.41
CA ASP A 113 21.68 24.96 -9.83
C ASP A 113 21.31 23.49 -9.54
N ALA A 114 22.09 22.54 -10.05
CA ALA A 114 21.82 21.10 -9.92
C ALA A 114 21.58 20.64 -8.45
N TYR A 115 22.12 21.38 -7.49
CA TYR A 115 21.88 21.19 -6.06
C TYR A 115 20.44 21.53 -5.64
N VAL A 116 19.89 22.64 -6.13
CA VAL A 116 18.50 23.05 -5.86
C VAL A 116 17.55 22.00 -6.40
N THR A 117 17.78 21.56 -7.64
CA THR A 117 17.03 20.45 -8.26
C THR A 117 17.07 19.18 -7.41
N THR A 118 18.25 18.78 -6.92
CA THR A 118 18.41 17.58 -6.08
C THR A 118 17.65 17.69 -4.75
N SER A 119 17.68 18.86 -4.09
CA SER A 119 16.96 19.08 -2.83
C SER A 119 15.44 19.04 -3.02
N VAL A 120 14.95 19.62 -4.11
CA VAL A 120 13.53 19.61 -4.48
C VAL A 120 13.06 18.18 -4.77
N ASP A 121 13.86 17.40 -5.52
CA ASP A 121 13.58 16.00 -5.83
C ASP A 121 13.47 15.15 -4.55
N MET A 122 14.36 15.35 -3.57
CA MET A 122 14.32 14.62 -2.29
C MET A 122 13.08 14.97 -1.45
N ILE A 123 12.66 16.24 -1.43
CA ILE A 123 11.44 16.67 -0.73
C ILE A 123 10.20 16.08 -1.42
N GLN A 124 10.19 16.04 -2.75
CA GLN A 124 9.11 15.42 -3.51
C GLN A 124 9.03 13.90 -3.25
N ASP A 125 10.18 13.21 -3.25
CA ASP A 125 10.28 11.79 -2.90
C ASP A 125 9.76 11.51 -1.49
N LEU A 126 10.08 12.39 -0.53
CA LEU A 126 9.57 12.29 0.84
C LEU A 126 8.05 12.44 0.87
N THR A 127 7.51 13.45 0.18
CA THR A 127 6.07 13.71 0.10
C THR A 127 5.31 12.51 -0.47
N ILE A 128 5.79 11.94 -1.59
CA ILE A 128 5.21 10.74 -2.19
C ILE A 128 5.25 9.57 -1.20
N LEU A 129 6.36 9.39 -0.49
CA LEU A 129 6.49 8.32 0.48
C LEU A 129 5.54 8.50 1.67
N GLU A 130 5.29 9.73 2.10
CA GLU A 130 4.31 10.04 3.14
C GLU A 130 2.87 9.74 2.69
N GLU A 131 2.51 10.09 1.45
CA GLU A 131 1.20 9.75 0.87
C GLU A 131 0.99 8.23 0.85
N VAL A 132 2.00 7.48 0.40
CA VAL A 132 1.95 6.01 0.37
C VAL A 132 1.83 5.43 1.80
N LEU A 133 2.61 5.95 2.75
CA LEU A 133 2.55 5.53 4.15
C LEU A 133 1.17 5.81 4.77
N ARG A 134 0.61 6.98 4.51
CA ARG A 134 -0.70 7.37 5.00
C ARG A 134 -1.78 6.46 4.43
N MET A 135 -1.77 6.21 3.12
CA MET A 135 -2.71 5.30 2.47
C MET A 135 -2.63 3.87 3.03
N MET A 136 -1.42 3.37 3.34
CA MET A 136 -1.24 2.08 4.01
C MET A 136 -1.84 2.06 5.41
N LEU A 137 -1.68 3.14 6.18
CA LEU A 137 -2.30 3.29 7.50
C LEU A 137 -3.83 3.41 7.41
N GLU A 138 -4.36 4.05 6.37
CA GLU A 138 -5.80 4.13 6.06
C GLU A 138 -6.37 2.75 5.72
N ILE A 139 -5.67 1.96 4.90
CA ILE A 139 -6.03 0.57 4.58
C ILE A 139 -6.11 -0.28 5.85
N ILE A 140 -5.11 -0.18 6.74
CA ILE A 140 -5.12 -0.91 8.02
C ILE A 140 -6.29 -0.44 8.89
N ASN A 141 -6.50 0.89 8.99
CA ASN A 141 -7.61 1.46 9.77
C ASN A 141 -8.98 1.06 9.26
N SER A 142 -9.18 1.02 7.95
CA SER A 142 -10.41 0.55 7.32
C SER A 142 -10.69 -0.90 7.70
N CYS A 143 -9.69 -1.77 7.62
CA CYS A 143 -9.83 -3.16 8.07
C CYS A 143 -10.18 -3.26 9.57
N LEU A 144 -9.51 -2.49 10.44
CA LEU A 144 -9.79 -2.47 11.87
C LEU A 144 -11.18 -1.89 12.19
N THR A 145 -11.63 -0.88 11.44
CA THR A 145 -12.93 -0.24 11.68
C THR A 145 -14.08 -1.15 11.27
N HIS A 146 -13.95 -1.82 10.12
CA HIS A 146 -15.06 -2.57 9.54
C HIS A 146 -15.03 -4.07 9.87
N ARG A 147 -13.83 -4.63 10.09
CA ARG A 147 -13.62 -6.09 10.11
C ARG A 147 -12.65 -6.58 11.20
N LEU A 148 -12.39 -5.82 12.26
CA LEU A 148 -11.47 -6.23 13.35
C LEU A 148 -11.78 -7.62 13.90
N ALA A 149 -13.04 -7.89 14.26
CA ALA A 149 -13.45 -9.19 14.82
C ALA A 149 -13.20 -10.38 13.88
N HIS A 150 -13.12 -10.12 12.57
CA HIS A 150 -12.93 -11.13 11.55
C HIS A 150 -11.46 -11.32 11.14
N ASN A 151 -10.53 -10.58 11.74
CA ASN A 151 -9.11 -10.61 11.35
C ASN A 151 -8.17 -10.79 12.56
N PRO A 152 -8.26 -11.92 13.29
CA PRO A 152 -7.40 -12.17 14.45
C PRO A 152 -5.91 -12.21 14.08
N ASN A 153 -5.56 -12.69 12.88
CA ASN A 153 -4.18 -12.72 12.40
C ASN A 153 -3.59 -11.30 12.18
N LEU A 154 -4.43 -10.34 11.79
CA LEU A 154 -3.99 -8.95 11.65
C LEU A 154 -3.68 -8.35 13.01
N ILE A 155 -4.56 -8.55 13.99
CA ILE A 155 -4.37 -8.10 15.38
C ILE A 155 -3.10 -8.75 15.97
N TYR A 156 -2.93 -10.06 15.78
CA TYR A 156 -1.72 -10.78 16.19
C TYR A 156 -0.46 -10.14 15.60
N THR A 157 -0.48 -9.83 14.30
CA THR A 157 0.68 -9.23 13.62
C THR A 157 0.94 -7.79 14.11
N LEU A 158 -0.12 -7.01 14.37
CA LEU A 158 -0.01 -5.67 14.97
C LEU A 158 0.65 -5.71 16.35
N LEU A 159 0.25 -6.66 17.21
CA LEU A 159 0.86 -6.85 18.52
C LEU A 159 2.35 -7.23 18.42
N TYR A 160 2.67 -8.14 17.50
CA TYR A 160 4.04 -8.60 17.27
C TYR A 160 4.95 -7.48 16.72
N LYS A 161 4.42 -6.58 15.88
CA LYS A 161 5.17 -5.48 15.24
C LYS A 161 4.81 -4.10 15.78
N LYS A 162 4.33 -4.01 17.02
CA LYS A 162 3.83 -2.75 17.60
C LYS A 162 4.85 -1.60 17.56
N ASP A 163 6.14 -1.91 17.67
CA ASP A 163 7.21 -0.90 17.73
C ASP A 163 7.40 -0.14 16.42
N VAL A 164 6.96 -0.70 15.28
CA VAL A 164 7.06 -0.05 13.97
C VAL A 164 6.23 1.24 13.91
N PHE A 165 5.18 1.35 14.72
CA PHE A 165 4.30 2.52 14.75
C PHE A 165 4.79 3.65 15.67
N GLN A 166 5.76 3.36 16.57
CA GLN A 166 6.24 4.32 17.57
C GLN A 166 6.71 5.66 17.00
N PRO A 167 7.53 5.70 15.92
CA PRO A 167 8.02 6.97 15.36
C PRO A 167 6.90 7.88 14.83
N PHE A 168 5.74 7.29 14.49
CA PHE A 168 4.64 7.99 13.84
C PHE A 168 3.63 8.57 14.83
N ARG A 169 3.74 8.24 16.13
CA ARG A 169 2.83 8.72 17.18
C ARG A 169 2.86 10.23 17.38
N THR A 170 4.02 10.84 17.18
CA THR A 170 4.24 12.29 17.34
C THR A 170 4.41 13.01 16.00
N HIS A 171 4.36 12.27 14.88
CA HIS A 171 4.54 12.85 13.56
C HIS A 171 3.24 13.51 13.10
N SER A 172 3.30 14.80 12.74
CA SER A 172 2.11 15.61 12.42
C SER A 172 1.24 15.01 11.32
N ALA A 173 1.85 14.39 10.31
CA ALA A 173 1.16 13.75 9.18
C ALA A 173 0.46 12.42 9.52
N PHE A 174 0.80 11.77 10.64
CA PHE A 174 0.37 10.39 10.91
C PHE A 174 -0.23 10.15 12.31
N GLN A 175 -0.03 11.07 13.25
CA GLN A 175 -0.47 10.91 14.64
C GLN A 175 -1.97 10.58 14.77
N ASP A 176 -2.80 11.19 13.92
CA ASP A 176 -4.25 11.02 13.94
C ASP A 176 -4.67 9.62 13.53
N ILE A 177 -3.99 9.05 12.54
CA ILE A 177 -4.31 7.74 11.98
C ILE A 177 -3.70 6.58 12.77
N VAL A 178 -2.55 6.82 13.41
CA VAL A 178 -1.87 5.83 14.26
C VAL A 178 -2.61 5.63 15.59
N GLN A 179 -3.31 6.65 16.09
CA GLN A 179 -4.05 6.58 17.36
C GLN A 179 -5.05 5.42 17.45
N ASN A 180 -5.74 5.12 16.35
CA ASN A 180 -6.66 3.99 16.26
C ASN A 180 -5.93 2.64 16.37
N ILE A 181 -4.79 2.51 15.67
CA ILE A 181 -3.96 1.31 15.70
C ILE A 181 -3.41 1.10 17.10
N ASP A 182 -2.92 2.15 17.75
CA ASP A 182 -2.47 2.10 19.15
C ASP A 182 -3.60 1.73 20.11
N SER A 183 -4.81 2.21 19.89
CA SER A 183 -5.97 1.85 20.71
C SER A 183 -6.26 0.35 20.66
N VAL A 184 -6.16 -0.26 19.46
CA VAL A 184 -6.28 -1.70 19.27
C VAL A 184 -5.12 -2.43 19.96
N ILE A 185 -3.88 -2.04 19.68
CA ILE A 185 -2.68 -2.65 20.27
C ILE A 185 -2.75 -2.62 21.80
N ASN A 186 -3.06 -1.48 22.40
CA ASN A 186 -3.10 -1.30 23.85
C ASN A 186 -4.19 -2.15 24.49
N PHE A 187 -5.38 -2.23 23.90
CA PHE A 187 -6.45 -3.08 24.42
C PHE A 187 -6.08 -4.56 24.40
N PHE A 188 -5.56 -5.06 23.28
CA PHE A 188 -5.21 -6.48 23.18
C PHE A 188 -3.93 -6.82 23.94
N SER A 189 -2.99 -5.88 24.10
CA SER A 189 -1.84 -6.04 25.02
C SER A 189 -2.33 -6.20 26.45
N TYR A 190 -3.22 -5.32 26.91
CA TYR A 190 -3.82 -5.40 28.25
C TYR A 190 -4.59 -6.72 28.48
N LYS A 191 -5.28 -7.25 27.45
CA LYS A 191 -5.95 -8.56 27.53
C LYS A 191 -4.97 -9.72 27.66
N LEU A 192 -3.82 -9.64 26.99
CA LEU A 192 -2.77 -10.66 27.06
C LEU A 192 -2.01 -10.61 28.38
N GLU A 193 -1.77 -9.43 28.94
CA GLU A 193 -1.11 -9.23 30.24
C GLU A 193 -1.91 -9.83 31.41
N GLN A 194 -3.23 -9.98 31.26
CA GLN A 194 -4.10 -10.65 32.24
C GLN A 194 -4.00 -12.18 32.22
N LYS A 195 -3.32 -12.76 31.23
CA LYS A 195 -3.14 -14.20 31.11
C LYS A 195 -1.81 -14.61 31.73
N ASP A 196 -1.75 -15.85 32.21
CA ASP A 196 -0.51 -16.45 32.68
C ASP A 196 0.51 -16.53 31.52
N GLN A 197 1.60 -15.76 31.65
CA GLN A 197 2.63 -15.66 30.62
C GLN A 197 3.33 -17.00 30.34
N SER A 198 3.36 -17.91 31.31
CA SER A 198 3.98 -19.23 31.15
C SER A 198 3.26 -20.13 30.14
N GLN A 199 2.00 -19.82 29.79
CA GLN A 199 1.17 -20.59 28.86
C GLN A 199 0.82 -19.85 27.56
N LEU A 200 1.42 -18.68 27.29
CA LEU A 200 1.13 -17.86 26.11
C LEU A 200 1.81 -18.41 24.83
N GLY A 201 1.32 -19.55 24.34
CA GLY A 201 1.60 -20.03 22.99
C GLY A 201 0.78 -19.29 21.91
N VAL A 202 1.15 -19.44 20.63
CA VAL A 202 0.47 -18.78 19.50
C VAL A 202 -1.04 -19.03 19.49
N SER A 203 -1.47 -20.28 19.70
CA SER A 203 -2.88 -20.65 19.76
C SER A 203 -3.62 -19.95 20.90
N GLN A 204 -2.98 -19.80 22.05
CA GLN A 204 -3.57 -19.13 23.22
C GLN A 204 -3.67 -17.61 23.02
N VAL A 205 -2.67 -17.01 22.35
CA VAL A 205 -2.72 -15.60 21.95
C VAL A 205 -3.89 -15.37 20.98
N LEU A 206 -4.02 -16.21 19.95
CA LEU A 206 -5.13 -16.10 18.99
C LEU A 206 -6.50 -16.30 19.65
N ALA A 207 -6.63 -17.26 20.56
CA ALA A 207 -7.85 -17.46 21.34
C ALA A 207 -8.17 -16.23 22.21
N THR A 208 -7.16 -15.64 22.85
CA THR A 208 -7.33 -14.41 23.65
C THR A 208 -7.75 -13.23 22.79
N ILE A 209 -7.18 -13.10 21.59
CA ILE A 209 -7.58 -12.09 20.60
C ILE A 209 -9.05 -12.31 20.20
N GLN A 210 -9.42 -13.53 19.81
CA GLN A 210 -10.80 -13.85 19.41
C GLN A 210 -11.80 -13.49 20.51
N GLN A 211 -11.52 -13.89 21.75
CA GLN A 211 -12.36 -13.52 22.89
C GLN A 211 -12.39 -12.00 23.10
N GLY A 212 -11.24 -11.33 23.05
CA GLY A 212 -11.15 -9.89 23.22
C GLY A 212 -11.92 -9.11 22.15
N THR A 213 -12.10 -9.65 20.94
CA THR A 213 -12.91 -8.99 19.91
C THR A 213 -14.38 -8.88 20.26
N LEU A 214 -14.91 -9.79 21.11
CA LEU A 214 -16.30 -9.73 21.61
C LEU A 214 -16.49 -8.59 22.61
N GLU A 215 -15.41 -8.22 23.31
CA GLU A 215 -15.38 -7.19 24.34
C GLU A 215 -14.89 -5.84 23.78
N TRP A 216 -14.55 -5.77 22.49
CA TRP A 216 -14.06 -4.57 21.85
C TRP A 216 -15.20 -3.55 21.64
N PRO A 217 -15.09 -2.32 22.18
CA PRO A 217 -16.08 -1.27 21.96
C PRO A 217 -16.02 -0.75 20.53
N ARG A 218 -17.12 -0.93 19.77
CA ARG A 218 -17.19 -0.59 18.34
C ARG A 218 -17.02 0.90 18.05
N ASP A 219 -17.39 1.76 18.98
CA ASP A 219 -17.37 3.23 18.80
C ASP A 219 -16.04 3.88 19.23
N ARG A 220 -15.05 3.09 19.64
CA ARG A 220 -13.76 3.59 20.13
C ARG A 220 -12.84 4.11 19.02
N LEU A 221 -13.01 3.62 17.79
CA LEU A 221 -12.18 4.01 16.66
C LEU A 221 -12.69 5.30 16.04
N ARG A 222 -11.78 6.25 15.83
CA ARG A 222 -12.05 7.43 15.00
C ARG A 222 -12.43 6.96 13.60
N LYS A 223 -13.53 7.51 13.08
CA LYS A 223 -13.97 7.23 11.71
C LYS A 223 -13.18 8.11 10.74
N PHE A 224 -12.61 7.48 9.72
CA PHE A 224 -11.98 8.15 8.59
C PHE A 224 -12.92 8.12 7.37
N PRO A 225 -12.70 8.98 6.36
CA PRO A 225 -13.43 8.90 5.10
C PRO A 225 -13.36 7.51 4.48
N GLU A 226 -14.43 7.10 3.79
CA GLU A 226 -14.43 5.81 3.10
C GLU A 226 -13.45 5.84 1.93
N LEU A 227 -12.59 4.82 1.87
CA LEU A 227 -11.66 4.61 0.78
C LEU A 227 -12.42 4.05 -0.43
N LYS A 228 -12.87 4.95 -1.31
CA LYS A 228 -13.58 4.61 -2.55
C LYS A 228 -12.95 5.31 -3.73
N PHE A 229 -12.15 4.54 -4.47
CA PHE A 229 -11.52 4.94 -5.71
C PHE A 229 -12.31 4.35 -6.87
N LYS A 230 -12.70 5.21 -7.82
CA LYS A 230 -13.36 4.78 -9.05
C LYS A 230 -12.31 4.57 -10.13
N TYR A 231 -12.55 3.57 -10.97
CA TYR A 231 -11.83 3.47 -12.22
C TYR A 231 -12.14 4.70 -13.08
N VAL A 232 -11.10 5.28 -13.66
CA VAL A 232 -11.18 6.32 -14.66
C VAL A 232 -10.51 5.72 -15.89
N GLU A 233 -11.24 5.70 -17.00
CA GLU A 233 -10.69 5.27 -18.28
C GLU A 233 -9.65 6.30 -18.72
N GLU A 234 -8.50 5.82 -19.18
CA GLU A 234 -7.46 6.67 -19.76
C GLU A 234 -7.99 7.34 -21.04
N GLU A 235 -7.33 8.40 -21.51
CA GLU A 235 -7.77 9.10 -22.72
C GLU A 235 -7.63 8.24 -23.98
N GLN A 236 -6.64 7.33 -24.00
CA GLN A 236 -6.31 6.49 -25.15
C GLN A 236 -6.14 5.00 -24.75
N PRO A 237 -7.19 4.32 -24.26
CA PRO A 237 -7.12 2.93 -23.81
C PRO A 237 -6.76 1.95 -24.94
N GLU A 238 -6.97 2.35 -26.20
CA GLU A 238 -6.60 1.63 -27.41
C GLU A 238 -5.10 1.44 -27.61
N GLU A 239 -4.24 2.28 -27.04
CA GLU A 239 -2.79 2.16 -27.22
C GLU A 239 -2.21 0.96 -26.48
N PHE A 240 -2.86 0.54 -25.38
CA PHE A 240 -2.32 -0.52 -24.53
C PHE A 240 -3.40 -1.42 -23.90
N PHE A 241 -4.33 -0.86 -23.13
CA PHE A 241 -5.25 -1.65 -22.29
C PHE A 241 -6.15 -2.55 -23.13
N ILE A 242 -6.78 -2.00 -24.17
CA ILE A 242 -7.68 -2.76 -25.03
C ILE A 242 -6.90 -3.87 -25.79
N PRO A 243 -5.77 -3.58 -26.49
CA PRO A 243 -4.96 -4.62 -27.11
C PRO A 243 -4.53 -5.73 -26.14
N TYR A 244 -4.08 -5.35 -24.94
CA TYR A 244 -3.61 -6.31 -23.93
C TYR A 244 -4.73 -7.20 -23.40
N VAL A 245 -5.89 -6.64 -23.05
CA VAL A 245 -7.03 -7.43 -22.57
C VAL A 245 -7.47 -8.42 -23.66
N TRP A 246 -7.52 -7.98 -24.92
CA TRP A 246 -7.86 -8.86 -26.03
C TRP A 246 -6.81 -9.92 -26.31
N SER A 247 -5.50 -9.66 -26.13
CA SER A 247 -4.48 -10.70 -26.24
C SER A 247 -4.68 -11.79 -25.19
N VAL A 248 -4.99 -11.41 -23.95
CA VAL A 248 -5.29 -12.34 -22.86
C VAL A 248 -6.56 -13.14 -23.15
N VAL A 249 -7.62 -12.51 -23.67
CA VAL A 249 -8.86 -13.20 -24.08
C VAL A 249 -8.60 -14.19 -25.21
N CYS A 250 -7.87 -13.78 -26.26
CA CYS A 250 -7.55 -14.65 -27.40
C CYS A 250 -6.71 -15.86 -26.97
N GLN A 251 -5.75 -15.67 -26.07
CA GLN A 251 -4.88 -16.75 -25.57
C GLN A 251 -5.58 -17.66 -24.54
N GLY A 252 -6.45 -17.09 -23.71
CA GLY A 252 -7.03 -17.78 -22.55
C GLY A 252 -8.47 -18.28 -22.73
N ALA A 253 -9.19 -17.84 -23.76
CA ALA A 253 -10.56 -18.27 -23.98
C ALA A 253 -10.62 -19.71 -24.51
N LEU A 254 -11.64 -20.44 -24.05
CA LEU A 254 -12.01 -21.74 -24.62
C LEU A 254 -12.74 -21.63 -25.97
N LEU A 255 -12.89 -20.40 -26.48
CA LEU A 255 -13.51 -20.08 -27.75
C LEU A 255 -12.41 -19.76 -28.76
N HIS A 256 -12.53 -20.29 -29.98
CA HIS A 256 -11.57 -20.02 -31.04
C HIS A 256 -11.77 -18.60 -31.59
N TRP A 257 -10.88 -17.69 -31.22
CA TRP A 257 -10.82 -16.33 -31.75
C TRP A 257 -9.89 -16.28 -32.96
N SER A 258 -10.40 -15.85 -34.11
CA SER A 258 -9.56 -15.62 -35.30
C SER A 258 -9.01 -14.20 -35.26
N ALA A 259 -7.73 -14.05 -34.93
CA ALA A 259 -7.05 -12.76 -34.83
C ALA A 259 -7.17 -11.93 -36.13
N GLU A 260 -7.13 -12.58 -37.29
CA GLU A 260 -7.29 -11.93 -38.62
C GLU A 260 -8.67 -11.29 -38.82
N ASN A 261 -9.68 -11.79 -38.12
CA ASN A 261 -11.06 -11.30 -38.20
C ASN A 261 -11.41 -10.33 -37.06
N ILE A 262 -10.52 -10.17 -36.07
CA ILE A 262 -10.68 -9.24 -34.96
C ILE A 262 -10.18 -7.86 -35.41
N LYS A 263 -11.12 -7.04 -35.89
CA LYS A 263 -10.87 -5.64 -36.25
C LYS A 263 -11.24 -4.73 -35.08
N LEU A 264 -10.39 -4.69 -34.05
CA LEU A 264 -10.66 -3.86 -32.86
C LEU A 264 -10.51 -2.36 -33.13
N PHE A 265 -9.71 -1.98 -34.12
CA PHE A 265 -9.44 -0.58 -34.45
C PHE A 265 -9.55 -0.35 -35.96
N SER A 266 -10.13 0.78 -36.36
CA SER A 266 -10.12 1.21 -37.77
C SER A 266 -8.75 1.78 -38.14
N PRO A 267 -8.21 1.47 -39.33
CA PRO A 267 -6.95 2.04 -39.80
C PRO A 267 -7.17 3.49 -40.24
N ASN A 268 -7.31 4.42 -39.29
CA ASN A 268 -7.35 5.85 -39.61
C ASN A 268 -6.05 6.50 -39.18
N ASN A 269 -5.33 7.00 -40.19
CA ASN A 269 -4.16 7.90 -40.13
C ASN A 269 -2.76 7.24 -40.06
N GLY A 270 -2.49 6.27 -40.94
CA GLY A 270 -1.11 5.96 -41.36
C GLY A 270 -0.22 5.24 -40.34
N GLU A 271 -0.76 4.85 -39.19
CA GLU A 271 -0.06 4.03 -38.21
C GLU A 271 -0.37 2.53 -38.41
N PRO A 272 0.60 1.64 -38.15
CA PRO A 272 0.44 0.21 -38.40
C PRO A 272 -0.66 -0.37 -37.52
N THR A 273 -1.53 -1.18 -38.14
CA THR A 273 -2.50 -2.03 -37.46
C THR A 273 -1.82 -2.77 -36.32
N ILE A 274 -2.23 -2.51 -35.07
CA ILE A 274 -1.81 -3.32 -33.93
C ILE A 274 -2.45 -4.69 -34.10
N ILE A 275 -1.73 -5.60 -34.76
CA ILE A 275 -2.09 -7.01 -34.82
C ILE A 275 -1.80 -7.56 -33.43
N VAL A 276 -2.85 -7.79 -32.68
CA VAL A 276 -2.79 -8.43 -31.37
C VAL A 276 -2.48 -9.91 -31.60
N CYS A 277 -1.23 -10.31 -31.33
CA CYS A 277 -0.80 -11.70 -31.17
C CYS A 277 -0.40 -11.94 -29.71
#